data_AF-A0A953M5H5-F1
#
_entry.id   AF-A0A953M5H5-F1
#
_cell.length_a   1.000
_cell.length_b   1.000
_cell.length_c   1.000
_cell.angle_alpha   90.00
_cell.angle_beta   90.00
_cell.angle_gamma   90.00
#
_symmetry.space_group_name_H-M   'P 1'
#
loop_
_entity.id
_entity.type
_entity.pdbx_description
1 polymer ?
#
loop_
_entity_poly.entity_id
_entity_poly.type
_entity_poly.pdbx_seq_one_letter_code
_entity_poly.pdbx_strand_id
1 'polypeptide(L)'
;DMSITDSLWIIAFGQRGVVGLLAIGGVFLLPAFLVVARVPVTVWRSAEYAALVALAVVATAFAYDGLVNAMYNPVVFTASGVVLGAVKRRHVRRVRRAAPLPPETAVQG
;
A
#
# COMPACT_ATOMS: atom_id res chain seq x y z
N ASP A 1 -28.85 -25.53 7.16
CA ASP A 1 -27.44 -25.72 6.85
C ASP A 1 -27.10 -24.93 5.59
N MET A 2 -26.57 -23.72 5.78
CA MET A 2 -26.06 -22.83 4.75
C MET A 2 -24.95 -21.99 5.41
N SER A 3 -23.78 -22.61 5.60
CA SER A 3 -22.59 -21.94 6.16
C SER A 3 -21.50 -21.83 5.09
N ILE A 4 -21.86 -21.36 3.89
CA ILE A 4 -20.86 -21.05 2.86
C ILE A 4 -21.23 -19.72 2.22
N THR A 5 -21.07 -18.61 2.96
CA THR A 5 -20.72 -17.30 2.38
C THR A 5 -20.06 -16.37 3.42
N ASP A 6 -19.12 -16.84 4.22
CA ASP A 6 -18.43 -15.96 5.20
C ASP A 6 -17.07 -15.46 4.73
N SER A 7 -16.57 -15.83 3.53
CA SER A 7 -15.28 -15.35 3.03
C SER A 7 -15.44 -14.39 1.85
N LEU A 8 -14.91 -13.17 1.98
CA LEU A 8 -15.03 -12.10 0.97
C LEU A 8 -14.44 -12.49 -0.39
N TRP A 9 -13.42 -13.36 -0.44
CA TRP A 9 -12.85 -13.81 -1.72
C TRP A 9 -13.83 -14.66 -2.53
N ILE A 10 -14.62 -15.52 -1.86
CA ILE A 10 -15.66 -16.34 -2.50
C ILE A 10 -16.77 -15.43 -3.03
N ILE A 11 -17.17 -14.44 -2.23
CA ILE A 11 -18.18 -13.45 -2.62
C ILE A 11 -17.71 -12.64 -3.83
N ALA A 12 -16.49 -12.10 -3.78
CA ALA A 12 -15.91 -11.31 -4.85
C ALA A 12 -15.81 -12.12 -6.15
N PHE A 13 -15.39 -13.37 -6.06
CA PHE A 13 -15.34 -14.28 -7.18
C PHE A 13 -16.73 -14.61 -7.73
N GLY A 14 -17.71 -14.90 -6.87
CA GLY A 14 -19.08 -15.20 -7.29
C GLY A 14 -19.80 -14.02 -7.94
N GLN A 15 -19.56 -12.80 -7.47
CA GLN A 15 -20.24 -11.59 -7.98
C GLN A 15 -19.55 -10.96 -9.19
N ARG A 16 -18.22 -11.03 -9.27
CA ARG A 16 -17.41 -10.25 -10.22
C ARG A 16 -16.32 -11.08 -10.91
N GLY A 17 -16.34 -12.39 -10.71
CA GLY A 17 -15.36 -13.32 -11.28
C GLY A 17 -13.93 -13.04 -10.83
N VAL A 18 -12.99 -13.52 -11.64
CA VAL A 18 -11.55 -13.32 -11.42
C VAL A 18 -11.16 -11.84 -11.36
N VAL A 19 -11.81 -10.98 -12.16
CA VAL A 19 -11.49 -9.55 -12.21
C VAL A 19 -11.75 -8.87 -10.86
N GLY A 20 -12.91 -9.13 -10.25
CA GLY A 20 -13.22 -8.58 -8.93
C GLY A 20 -12.32 -9.12 -7.83
N LEU A 21 -11.97 -10.41 -7.90
CA LEU A 21 -11.04 -11.04 -6.98
C LEU A 21 -9.64 -10.42 -7.07
N LEU A 22 -9.12 -10.22 -8.29
CA LEU A 22 -7.83 -9.57 -8.52
C LEU A 22 -7.84 -8.11 -8.07
N ALA A 23 -8.94 -7.39 -8.27
CA ALA A 23 -9.06 -6.00 -7.82
C ALA A 23 -9.01 -5.89 -6.29
N ILE A 24 -9.77 -6.71 -5.56
CA ILE A 24 -9.78 -6.72 -4.09
C ILE A 24 -8.45 -7.22 -3.54
N GLY A 25 -7.92 -8.31 -4.08
CA GLY A 25 -6.59 -8.82 -3.72
C GLY A 25 -5.50 -7.79 -3.97
N GLY A 26 -5.59 -7.05 -5.08
CA GLY A 26 -4.71 -5.94 -5.40
C GLY A 26 -4.73 -4.86 -4.32
N VAL A 27 -5.90 -4.35 -3.95
CA VAL A 27 -6.03 -3.34 -2.87
C VAL A 27 -5.49 -3.87 -1.54
N PHE A 28 -5.78 -5.12 -1.20
CA PHE A 28 -5.39 -5.73 0.07
C PHE A 28 -3.88 -5.96 0.19
N LEU A 29 -3.22 -6.34 -0.90
CA LEU A 29 -1.79 -6.64 -0.92
C LEU A 29 -0.93 -5.43 -1.26
N LEU A 30 -1.49 -4.39 -1.89
CA LEU A 30 -0.76 -3.20 -2.30
C LEU A 30 0.06 -2.52 -1.18
N PRO A 31 -0.48 -2.27 0.04
CA PRO A 31 0.27 -1.58 1.08
C PRO A 31 1.49 -2.39 1.54
N ALA A 32 1.34 -3.70 1.73
CA ALA A 32 2.46 -4.59 2.09
C ALA A 32 3.49 -4.69 0.96
N PHE A 33 3.01 -4.93 -0.27
CA PHE A 33 3.86 -5.09 -1.43
C PHE A 33 4.72 -3.84 -1.67
N LEU A 34 4.12 -2.65 -1.60
CA LEU A 34 4.85 -1.39 -1.79
C LEU A 34 5.89 -1.14 -0.69
N VAL A 35 5.58 -1.45 0.58
CA VAL A 35 6.55 -1.29 1.66
C VAL A 35 7.72 -2.25 1.47
N VAL A 36 7.46 -3.53 1.21
CA VAL A 36 8.52 -4.53 0.98
C VAL A 36 9.35 -4.21 -0.25
N ALA A 37 8.71 -3.81 -1.36
CA ALA A 37 9.41 -3.56 -2.62
C ALA A 37 10.18 -2.22 -2.66
N ARG A 38 9.82 -1.23 -1.84
CA ARG A 38 10.34 0.14 -1.96
C ARG A 38 11.03 0.68 -0.71
N VAL A 39 10.85 0.05 0.45
CA VAL A 39 11.46 0.49 1.71
C VAL A 39 12.47 -0.57 2.17
N PRO A 40 13.78 -0.24 2.20
CA PRO A 40 14.80 -1.18 2.69
C PRO A 40 14.51 -1.63 4.12
N VAL A 41 14.58 -2.93 4.40
CA VAL A 41 14.30 -3.50 5.73
C VAL A 41 15.13 -2.85 6.84
N THR A 42 16.37 -2.47 6.51
CA THR A 42 17.30 -1.81 7.44
C THR A 42 16.77 -0.48 8.00
N VAL A 43 15.86 0.21 7.30
CA VAL A 43 15.30 1.50 7.73
C VAL A 43 13.89 1.39 8.31
N TRP A 44 13.30 0.20 8.38
CA TRP A 44 11.90 0.03 8.85
C TRP A 44 11.68 0.53 10.27
N ARG A 45 12.70 0.44 11.13
CA ARG A 45 12.66 0.91 12.52
C ARG A 45 12.97 2.39 12.68
N SER A 46 13.37 3.08 11.62
CA SER A 46 13.64 4.51 11.71
C SER A 46 12.33 5.29 11.84
N ALA A 47 12.35 6.41 12.58
CA ALA A 47 11.18 7.25 12.81
C ALA A 47 10.50 7.70 11.52
N GLU A 48 11.25 7.79 10.42
CA GLU A 48 10.76 8.19 9.11
C GLU A 48 9.86 7.13 8.43
N TYR A 49 10.05 5.84 8.72
CA TYR A 49 9.35 4.74 8.04
C TYR A 49 8.53 3.85 8.99
N ALA A 50 8.76 3.92 10.29
CA ALA A 50 8.07 3.10 11.28
C ALA A 50 6.54 3.18 11.18
N ALA A 51 5.98 4.39 11.03
CA ALA A 51 4.54 4.60 10.88
C ALA A 51 3.99 3.99 9.57
N LEU A 52 4.75 4.09 8.48
CA LEU A 52 4.37 3.53 7.18
C LEU A 52 4.37 2.00 7.21
N VAL A 53 5.39 1.41 7.83
CA VAL A 53 5.52 -0.03 8.02
C VAL A 53 4.41 -0.56 8.93
N ALA A 54 4.15 0.10 10.06
CA ALA A 54 3.07 -0.26 10.98
C ALA A 54 1.70 -0.21 10.30
N LEU A 55 1.44 0.85 9.51
CA LEU A 55 0.19 0.98 8.76
C LEU A 55 0.01 -0.14 7.73
N ALA A 56 1.09 -0.53 7.03
CA ALA A 56 1.04 -1.65 6.09
C ALA A 56 0.76 -2.99 6.79
N VAL A 57 1.35 -3.23 7.97
CA VAL A 57 1.08 -4.43 8.78
C VAL A 57 -0.38 -4.47 9.23
N VAL A 58 -0.89 -3.37 9.79
CA VAL A 58 -2.28 -3.26 10.24
C VAL A 58 -3.26 -3.45 9.09
N ALA A 59 -3.00 -2.84 7.93
CA ALA A 59 -3.81 -3.02 6.74
C ALA A 59 -3.81 -4.47 6.25
N THR A 60 -2.66 -5.16 6.32
CA THR A 60 -2.56 -6.57 5.91
C THR A 60 -3.34 -7.48 6.86
N ALA A 61 -3.26 -7.24 8.17
CA ALA A 61 -4.01 -8.00 9.16
C ALA A 61 -5.52 -7.85 8.95
N PHE A 62 -6.01 -6.63 8.73
CA PHE A 62 -7.42 -6.37 8.44
C PHE A 62 -7.87 -6.86 7.08
N ALA A 63 -6.99 -6.86 6.08
CA ALA A 63 -7.26 -7.47 4.78
C ALA A 63 -7.43 -8.98 4.91
N TYR A 64 -6.56 -9.65 5.70
CA TYR A 64 -6.66 -11.08 5.93
C TYR A 64 -7.94 -11.44 6.70
N ASP A 65 -8.25 -10.70 7.77
CA ASP A 65 -9.50 -10.85 8.50
C ASP A 65 -10.71 -10.67 7.57
N GLY A 66 -10.75 -9.58 6.81
CA GLY A 66 -11.80 -9.29 5.83
C GLY A 66 -11.88 -10.29 4.67
N LEU A 67 -10.82 -11.04 4.38
CA LEU A 67 -10.79 -12.07 3.34
C LEU A 67 -11.45 -13.36 3.82
N VAL A 68 -11.13 -13.76 5.05
CA VAL A 68 -11.60 -15.00 5.68
C VAL A 68 -12.99 -14.83 6.26
N ASN A 69 -13.24 -13.68 6.88
CA ASN A 69 -14.50 -13.22 7.42
C ASN A 69 -14.98 -12.05 6.55
N ALA A 70 -16.17 -12.09 5.97
CA ALA A 70 -16.69 -11.11 5.01
C ALA A 70 -17.04 -9.76 5.68
N MET A 71 -16.06 -9.18 6.36
CA MET A 71 -16.17 -8.00 7.18
C MET A 71 -15.49 -6.85 6.47
N TYR A 72 -16.28 -5.82 6.17
CA TYR A 72 -15.78 -4.62 5.53
C TYR A 72 -14.85 -3.85 6.48
N ASN A 73 -13.60 -3.62 6.04
CA ASN A 73 -12.63 -2.86 6.82
C ASN A 73 -12.10 -1.62 6.07
N PRO A 74 -12.55 -0.40 6.41
CA PRO A 74 -12.15 0.83 5.72
C PRO A 74 -10.67 1.20 5.93
N VAL A 75 -10.00 0.62 6.93
CA VAL A 75 -8.57 0.86 7.20
C VAL A 75 -7.72 0.39 6.02
N VAL A 76 -8.08 -0.73 5.38
CA VAL A 76 -7.32 -1.30 4.26
C VAL A 76 -7.30 -0.36 3.06
N PHE A 77 -8.46 0.21 2.70
CA PHE A 77 -8.58 1.16 1.59
C PHE A 77 -7.83 2.46 1.87
N THR A 78 -7.98 2.99 3.08
CA THR A 78 -7.32 4.24 3.50
C THR A 78 -5.80 4.07 3.55
N ALA A 79 -5.32 2.98 4.15
CA ALA A 79 -3.90 2.65 4.23
C ALA A 79 -3.27 2.49 2.85
N SER A 80 -3.95 1.82 1.92
CA SER A 80 -3.49 1.64 0.54
C SER A 80 -3.27 2.98 -0.16
N GLY A 81 -4.19 3.93 -0.01
CA GLY A 81 -4.06 5.29 -0.55
C GLY A 81 -2.88 6.06 0.08
N VAL A 82 -2.73 5.98 1.39
CA VAL A 82 -1.63 6.64 2.13
C VAL A 82 -0.27 6.09 1.69
N VAL A 83 -0.12 4.76 1.62
CA VAL A 83 1.13 4.11 1.22
C VAL A 83 1.49 4.47 -0.22
N LEU A 84 0.53 4.38 -1.14
CA LEU A 84 0.74 4.73 -2.54
C LEU A 84 1.16 6.20 -2.70
N GLY A 85 0.48 7.12 -1.99
CA GLY A 85 0.82 8.55 -1.98
C GLY A 85 2.21 8.84 -1.42
N ALA A 86 2.57 8.19 -0.32
CA ALA A 86 3.89 8.35 0.33
C ALA A 86 5.03 7.88 -0.58
N VAL A 87 4.87 6.71 -1.23
CA VAL A 87 5.86 6.19 -2.19
C VAL A 87 5.99 7.13 -3.39
N LYS A 88 4.88 7.64 -3.95
CA LYS A 88 4.90 8.57 -5.10
C LYS A 88 5.61 9.88 -4.77
N ARG A 89 5.29 10.52 -3.63
CA ARG A 89 5.91 11.78 -3.20
C ARG A 89 7.43 11.66 -3.02
N ARG A 90 7.90 10.53 -2.49
CA ARG A 90 9.34 10.26 -2.32
C ARG A 90 10.05 10.10 -3.66
N HIS A 91 9.43 9.42 -4.63
CA HIS A 91 9.98 9.30 -5.98
C HIS A 91 10.16 10.69 -6.62
N VAL A 92 9.14 11.56 -6.54
CA VAL A 92 9.21 12.94 -7.06
C VAL A 92 10.28 13.77 -6.35
N ARG A 93 10.39 13.69 -5.02
CA ARG A 93 11.44 14.41 -4.27
C ARG A 93 12.85 13.94 -4.62
N ARG A 94 13.05 12.63 -4.80
CA ARG A 94 14.35 12.06 -5.18
C ARG A 94 14.77 12.53 -6.58
N VAL A 95 13.87 12.46 -7.56
CA VAL A 95 14.13 12.95 -8.93
C VAL A 95 14.45 14.44 -8.95
N ARG A 96 13.72 15.26 -8.18
CA ARG A 96 13.98 16.71 -8.11
C ARG A 96 15.31 17.07 -7.45
N ARG A 97 15.78 16.27 -6.48
CA ARG A 97 17.10 16.44 -5.87
C ARG A 97 18.26 16.00 -6.76
N ALA A 98 18.01 15.01 -7.63
CA ALA A 98 19.01 14.49 -8.56
C ALA A 98 19.08 15.28 -9.87
N ALA A 99 18.10 16.17 -10.14
CA ALA A 99 18.15 17.07 -11.27
C ALA A 99 19.34 18.04 -11.12
N PRO A 100 20.18 18.22 -12.15
CA PRO A 100 21.26 19.20 -12.13
C PRO A 100 20.72 20.59 -11.79
N LEU A 101 21.44 21.33 -10.95
CA LEU A 101 21.10 22.73 -10.66
C LEU A 101 21.09 23.54 -11.97
N PRO A 102 20.11 24.45 -12.15
CA PRO A 102 20.10 25.36 -13.30
C PRO A 102 21.44 26.12 -13.38
N PRO A 103 21.97 26.38 -14.59
CA PRO A 103 23.30 26.99 -14.77
C PRO A 103 23.45 28.43 -14.23
N GLU A 104 22.38 29.03 -13.69
CA GLU A 104 22.34 30.44 -13.31
C GLU A 104 23.05 30.75 -11.97
N THR A 105 23.38 29.75 -11.15
CA THR A 105 24.05 29.99 -9.85
C THR A 105 25.58 29.88 -9.89
N ALA A 106 26.21 29.69 -11.05
CA ALA A 106 27.65 29.48 -11.16
C ALA A 106 28.48 30.72 -11.54
N VAL A 107 27.88 31.91 -11.69
CA VAL A 107 28.55 33.11 -12.26
C VAL A 107 28.60 34.31 -11.29
N GLN A 108 28.54 34.09 -9.97
CA GLN A 108 28.80 35.15 -8.99
C GLN A 108 29.80 34.68 -7.94
N GLY A 109 31.07 34.76 -8.30
CA GLY A 109 32.25 34.58 -7.44
C GLY A 109 33.38 35.44 -7.97
#